data_AF-N9EAM3-F1
#
_entry.id   AF-N9EAM3-F1
#
_cell.length_a   1.000
_cell.length_b   1.000
_cell.length_c   1.000
_cell.angle_alpha   90.00
_cell.angle_beta   90.00
_cell.angle_gamma   90.00
#
_symmetry.space_group_name_H-M   'P 1'
#
loop_
_entity.id
_entity.type
_entity.pdbx_description
1 polymer ?
#
loop_
_entity_poly.entity_id
_entity_poly.type
_entity_poly.pdbx_seq_one_letter_code
_entity_poly.pdbx_strand_id
1 'polypeptide(L)' 'MLNVSAEKRKLKRTYLRKGDPSLVLISSFVTHVKYLGWSNERIKKILADARSQNYNYLYSTLKRAIE' A
#
# COMPACT_ATOMS: atom_id res chain seq x y z
N MET A 1 -8.26 -29.10 20.70
CA MET A 1 -8.17 -28.43 19.39
C MET A 1 -8.32 -26.94 19.62
N LEU A 2 -7.27 -26.15 19.42
CA LEU A 2 -7.37 -24.70 19.56
C LEU A 2 -8.12 -24.16 18.33
N ASN A 3 -9.35 -23.71 18.55
CA ASN A 3 -10.17 -23.08 17.53
C ASN A 3 -9.63 -21.66 17.33
N VAL A 4 -8.56 -21.53 16.54
CA VAL A 4 -8.04 -20.22 16.15
C VAL A 4 -8.96 -19.68 15.07
N SER A 5 -10.10 -19.14 15.48
CA SER A 5 -10.83 -18.17 14.66
C SER A 5 -9.86 -17.00 14.46
N ALA A 6 -9.13 -17.03 13.35
CA ALA A 6 -8.39 -15.89 12.87
C ALA A 6 -9.43 -14.87 12.39
N GLU A 7 -10.14 -14.23 13.33
CA GLU A 7 -10.64 -12.89 13.10
C GLU A 7 -9.44 -12.13 12.56
N LYS A 8 -9.46 -11.83 11.25
CA LYS A 8 -8.45 -11.03 10.58
C LYS A 8 -8.41 -9.73 11.37
N ARG A 9 -7.50 -9.64 12.35
CA ARG A 9 -7.23 -8.41 13.10
C ARG A 9 -6.97 -7.39 12.01
N LYS A 10 -7.95 -6.52 11.77
CA LYS A 10 -7.83 -5.40 10.82
C LYS A 10 -6.51 -4.77 11.17
N LEU A 11 -5.50 -4.93 10.30
CA LEU A 11 -4.23 -4.23 10.42
C LEU A 11 -4.62 -2.76 10.40
N LYS A 12 -4.76 -2.15 11.59
CA LYS A 12 -5.46 -0.89 11.74
C LYS A 12 -4.79 0.20 10.92
N ARG A 13 -3.49 0.06 10.62
CA ARG A 13 -2.61 1.13 10.17
C ARG A 13 -1.39 0.58 9.41
N THR A 14 -1.56 0.11 8.16
CA THR A 14 -0.41 -0.02 7.25
C THR A 14 -0.09 1.37 6.75
N TYR A 15 0.77 2.10 7.47
CA TYR A 15 1.10 3.46 7.11
C TYR A 15 2.27 3.52 6.15
N LEU A 16 2.01 4.09 4.97
CA LEU A 16 3.06 4.75 4.19
C LEU A 16 3.67 5.83 5.09
N ARG A 17 4.93 5.65 5.51
CA ARG A 17 5.67 6.64 6.30
C ARG A 17 6.66 7.37 5.42
N LYS A 18 6.64 8.70 5.48
CA LYS A 18 7.65 9.52 4.82
C LYS A 18 9.02 9.21 5.44
N GLY A 19 10.02 8.98 4.60
CA GLY A 19 11.36 8.52 4.99
C GLY A 19 11.59 7.02 4.76
N ASP A 20 10.54 6.19 4.64
CA ASP A 20 10.73 4.77 4.34
C ASP A 20 11.33 4.59 2.92
N PRO A 21 12.19 3.58 2.71
CA PRO A 21 12.70 3.26 1.38
C PRO A 21 11.58 3.01 0.37
N SER A 22 11.79 3.40 -0.90
CA SER A 22 10.78 3.26 -1.96
C SER A 22 10.20 1.85 -2.07
N LEU A 23 11.02 0.81 -1.88
CA LEU A 23 10.57 -0.57 -1.88
C LEU A 23 9.56 -0.85 -0.75
N VAL A 24 9.84 -0.37 0.45
CA VAL A 24 8.98 -0.53 1.63
C VAL A 24 7.65 0.20 1.42
N LEU A 25 7.68 1.40 0.83
CA LEU A 25 6.47 2.14 0.47
C LEU A 25 5.61 1.38 -0.55
N ILE A 26 6.23 0.87 -1.62
CA ILE A 26 5.52 0.12 -2.66
C ILE A 26 4.92 -1.18 -2.08
N SER A 27 5.70 -1.96 -1.31
CA SER A 27 5.21 -3.19 -0.68
C SER A 27 4.05 -2.90 0.26
N SER A 28 4.18 -1.88 1.11
CA SER A 28 3.12 -1.48 2.05
C SER A 28 1.85 -1.04 1.33
N PHE A 29 1.99 -0.24 0.27
CA PHE A 29 0.87 0.17 -0.58
C PHE A 29 0.18 -1.04 -1.21
N VAL A 30 0.93 -1.91 -1.90
CA VAL A 30 0.38 -3.09 -2.59
C VAL A 30 -0.36 -4.00 -1.62
N THR A 31 0.24 -4.32 -0.47
CA THR A 31 -0.41 -5.13 0.57
C THR A 31 -1.72 -4.50 1.05
N HIS A 32 -1.72 -3.19 1.29
CA HIS A 32 -2.90 -2.47 1.76
C HIS A 32 -4.04 -2.48 0.72
N VAL A 33 -3.76 -2.07 -0.52
CA VAL A 33 -4.80 -1.98 -1.56
C VAL A 33 -5.29 -3.36 -2.01
N LYS A 34 -4.44 -4.39 -1.92
CA LYS A 34 -4.88 -5.78 -2.11
C LYS A 34 -5.85 -6.25 -1.04
N TYR A 35 -5.61 -5.88 0.21
CA TYR A 35 -6.55 -6.14 1.29
C TYR A 35 -7.89 -5.42 1.05
N LEU A 36 -7.88 -4.24 0.44
CA LEU A 36 -9.09 -3.51 0.03
C LEU A 36 -9.74 -4.03 -1.27
N GLY A 37 -9.22 -5.10 -1.87
CA GLY A 37 -9.80 -5.70 -3.08
C GLY A 37 -9.54 -4.95 -4.38
N TRP A 38 -8.50 -4.11 -4.46
CA TRP A 38 -8.17 -3.41 -5.71
C TRP A 38 -7.73 -4.38 -6.83
N SER A 39 -8.13 -4.06 -8.07
CA SER A 39 -7.70 -4.79 -9.26
C SER A 39 -6.22 -4.58 -9.58
N ASN A 40 -5.62 -5.56 -10.27
CA ASN A 40 -4.21 -5.49 -10.66
C ASN A 40 -3.93 -4.30 -11.58
N GLU A 41 -4.86 -4.01 -12.49
CA GLU A 41 -4.77 -2.94 -13.49
C GLU A 41 -4.71 -1.58 -12.79
N ARG A 42 -5.59 -1.36 -11.80
CA ARG A 42 -5.61 -0.14 -10.99
C ARG A 42 -4.30 0.03 -10.23
N ILE A 43 -3.81 -1.04 -9.60
CA ILE A 43 -2.54 -1.01 -8.85
C ILE A 43 -1.38 -0.66 -9.77
N LYS A 44 -1.28 -1.31 -10.94
CA LYS A 44 -0.22 -1.05 -11.93
C LYS A 44 -0.24 0.40 -12.41
N LYS A 45 -1.42 0.97 -12.69
CA LYS A 45 -1.57 2.36 -13.12
C LYS A 45 -1.03 3.34 -12.07
N ILE A 46 -1.40 3.16 -10.80
CA ILE A 46 -0.93 4.03 -9.70
C ILE A 46 0.58 3.88 -9.49
N LEU A 47 1.12 2.67 -9.54
CA LEU A 47 2.56 2.44 -9.40
C LEU A 47 3.37 3.02 -10.55
N ALA A 48 2.85 2.99 -11.78
CA ALA A 48 3.50 3.60 -12.93
C ALA A 48 3.58 5.12 -12.78
N ASP A 49 2.48 5.76 -12.36
CA ASP A 49 2.45 7.19 -12.05
C ASP A 49 3.42 7.51 -10.91
N ALA A 50 3.28 6.86 -9.75
CA ALA A 50 4.11 7.12 -8.57
C ALA A 50 5.63 6.99 -8.83
N ARG A 51 6.05 6.11 -9.75
CA ARG A 51 7.46 5.89 -10.09
C ARG A 51 8.00 6.80 -11.20
N SER A 52 7.18 7.69 -11.77
CA SER A 52 7.56 8.54 -12.90
C SER A 52 8.55 9.66 -12.55
N GLN A 53 8.75 9.95 -11.26
CA GLN A 53 9.56 11.07 -10.81
C GLN A 53 10.43 10.69 -9.59
N ASN A 54 10.53 11.57 -8.60
CA ASN A 54 11.36 11.43 -7.42
C ASN A 54 10.59 10.81 -6.23
N TYR A 55 11.33 10.58 -5.15
CA TYR A 55 10.81 10.01 -3.91
C TYR A 55 9.59 10.75 -3.34
N ASN A 56 9.60 12.10 -3.34
CA ASN A 56 8.50 12.88 -2.79
C ASN A 56 7.22 12.70 -3.62
N TYR A 57 7.37 12.63 -4.95
CA TYR A 57 6.26 12.30 -5.83
C TYR A 57 5.74 10.89 -5.57
N LEU A 58 6.62 9.90 -5.48
CA LEU A 58 6.25 8.52 -5.14
C LEU A 58 5.45 8.46 -3.84
N TYR A 59 5.96 9.04 -2.76
CA TYR A 59 5.28 9.05 -1.46
C TYR A 59 3.91 9.74 -1.54
N SER A 60 3.84 10.93 -2.15
CA SER A 60 2.59 11.71 -2.19
C SER A 60 1.51 11.07 -3.07
N THR A 61 1.88 10.48 -4.20
CA THR A 61 0.96 9.74 -5.07
C THR A 61 0.42 8.49 -4.37
N LEU A 62 1.28 7.70 -3.73
CA LEU A 62 0.83 6.51 -2.98
C LEU A 62 -0.06 6.89 -1.80
N LYS A 63 0.27 7.97 -1.09
CA LYS A 63 -0.51 8.47 0.06
C LYS A 63 -1.90 8.92 -0.36
N ARG A 64 -1.99 9.77 -1.39
CA ARG A 64 -3.26 10.28 -1.93
C ARG A 64 -4.16 9.16 -2.46
N ALA A 65 -3.58 8.09 -2.98
CA ALA A 65 -4.35 6.98 -3.53
C ALA A 65 -5.12 6.17 -2.46
N ILE A 66 -4.70 6.21 -1.20
CA ILE A 66 -5.26 5.40 -0.10
C ILE A 66 -5.98 6.23 0.99
N GLU A 67 -6.02 7.56 0.82
CA GLU A 67 -6.86 8.48 1.60
C GLU A 67 -8.26 8.58 0.98
#